data_AF-A0A323VDL6-F1
#
_entry.id   AF-A0A323VDL6-F1
#
_cell.length_a   1.000
_cell.length_b   1.000
_cell.length_c   1.000
_cell.angle_alpha   90.00
_cell.angle_beta   90.00
_cell.angle_gamma   90.00
#
_symmetry.space_group_name_H-M   'P 1'
#
loop_
_entity.id
_entity.type
_entity.pdbx_description
1 polymer ?
#
loop_
_entity_poly.entity_id
_entity_poly.type
_entity_poly.pdbx_seq_one_letter_code
_entity_poly.pdbx_strand_id
1 'polypeptide(L)'
;MRTTLVRVTLAGTALALSLGLAGCSGGSAAPSAQAQRNDAAQQLAEARQATLVPVAAQLELLQRAEQRAELAGTPVADVEAALATYRDLAAAIEAAPTAGAVRTLVDRSGVDLDGSPVTDLG
;
A
#
# COMPACT_ATOMS: atom_id res chain seq x y z
N MET A 1 48.33 6.90 -56.28
CA MET A 1 47.38 5.83 -55.86
C MET A 1 46.41 6.47 -54.87
N ARG A 2 45.13 6.65 -55.28
CA ARG A 2 43.94 5.97 -54.71
C ARG A 2 43.77 6.24 -53.19
N THR A 3 42.68 6.81 -52.66
CA THR A 3 41.28 6.74 -53.08
C THR A 3 40.43 7.70 -52.22
N THR A 4 39.43 8.31 -52.84
CA THR A 4 38.32 9.08 -52.25
C THR A 4 37.40 8.19 -51.41
N LEU A 5 37.01 8.60 -50.20
CA LEU A 5 35.86 8.02 -49.45
C LEU A 5 35.10 9.16 -48.74
N VAL A 6 34.04 9.68 -49.36
CA VAL A 6 32.61 9.30 -49.19
C VAL A 6 31.98 10.01 -47.98
N ARG A 7 31.20 11.05 -48.29
CA ARG A 7 30.23 11.71 -47.42
C ARG A 7 29.17 10.68 -47.03
N VAL A 8 29.00 10.41 -45.73
CA VAL A 8 27.82 9.71 -45.21
C VAL A 8 26.88 10.74 -44.61
N THR A 9 25.71 10.78 -45.21
CA THR A 9 24.56 11.64 -44.97
C THR A 9 23.97 11.44 -43.57
N LEU A 10 23.63 12.55 -42.94
CA LEU A 10 22.73 12.63 -41.78
C LEU A 10 21.40 11.94 -42.14
N ALA A 11 21.05 10.84 -41.47
CA ALA A 11 19.72 10.27 -41.51
C ALA A 11 18.94 10.75 -40.28
N GLY A 12 18.44 11.98 -40.37
CA GLY A 12 17.45 12.53 -39.44
C GLY A 12 16.04 12.12 -39.85
N THR A 13 15.27 11.68 -38.84
CA THR A 13 13.81 11.85 -38.66
C THR A 13 12.87 11.51 -39.82
N ALA A 14 12.13 10.40 -39.66
CA ALA A 14 10.73 10.29 -40.11
C ALA A 14 10.04 9.11 -39.42
N LEU A 15 9.78 9.21 -38.10
CA LEU A 15 8.77 8.33 -37.48
C LEU A 15 7.42 9.04 -37.66
N ALA A 16 6.68 8.57 -38.65
CA ALA A 16 5.41 9.12 -39.06
C ALA A 16 4.38 9.01 -37.93
N LEU A 17 3.94 10.16 -37.42
CA LEU A 17 2.72 10.30 -36.64
C LEU A 17 1.53 9.93 -37.54
N SER A 18 1.06 8.69 -37.45
CA SER A 18 -0.23 8.29 -37.99
C SER A 18 -1.31 8.63 -36.97
N LEU A 19 -1.76 9.88 -36.97
CA LEU A 19 -3.02 10.30 -36.34
C LEU A 19 -4.19 9.68 -37.12
N GLY A 20 -4.56 8.46 -36.74
CA GLY A 20 -5.83 7.84 -37.15
C GLY A 20 -6.92 8.14 -36.12
N LEU A 21 -7.53 9.33 -36.20
CA LEU A 21 -8.85 9.57 -35.59
C LEU A 21 -9.93 9.25 -36.62
N ALA A 22 -10.62 8.12 -36.44
CA ALA A 22 -12.05 7.91 -36.65
C ALA A 22 -12.34 6.41 -36.72
N GLY A 23 -12.79 5.85 -35.59
CA GLY A 23 -13.16 4.43 -35.51
C GLY A 23 -13.54 4.03 -34.10
N CYS A 24 -14.61 4.62 -33.57
CA CYS A 24 -15.29 4.12 -32.38
C CYS A 24 -15.82 2.71 -32.70
N SER A 25 -15.07 1.67 -32.34
CA SER A 25 -15.60 0.34 -32.14
C SER A 25 -15.27 -0.04 -30.71
N GLY A 26 -16.31 -0.08 -29.88
CA GLY A 26 -16.23 -0.50 -28.49
C GLY A 26 -15.82 -1.96 -28.41
N GLY A 27 -14.52 -2.21 -28.46
CA GLY A 27 -13.91 -3.44 -28.01
C GLY A 27 -13.18 -3.12 -26.73
N SER A 28 -13.73 -3.55 -25.59
CA SER A 28 -12.94 -3.65 -24.37
C SER A 28 -11.77 -4.60 -24.66
N ALA A 29 -10.62 -4.05 -25.04
CA ALA A 29 -9.40 -4.81 -25.11
C ALA A 29 -9.18 -5.41 -23.72
N ALA A 30 -9.14 -6.74 -23.62
CA ALA A 30 -8.91 -7.40 -22.35
C ALA A 30 -7.62 -6.83 -21.74
N PRO A 31 -7.64 -6.41 -20.46
CA PRO A 31 -6.45 -5.87 -19.82
C PRO A 31 -5.32 -6.90 -19.92
N SER A 32 -4.13 -6.43 -20.29
CA SER A 32 -2.98 -7.30 -20.39
C SER A 32 -2.67 -7.96 -19.04
N ALA A 33 -2.11 -9.17 -19.04
CA ALA A 33 -1.71 -9.85 -17.81
C ALA A 33 -0.75 -9.01 -16.95
N GLN A 34 0.01 -8.10 -17.57
CA GLN A 34 0.86 -7.16 -16.83
C GLN A 34 0.07 -6.06 -16.15
N ALA A 35 -0.94 -5.48 -16.82
CA ALA A 35 -1.82 -4.48 -16.21
C ALA A 35 -2.54 -5.06 -14.98
N GLN A 36 -3.10 -6.27 -15.11
CA GLN A 36 -3.77 -6.95 -13.99
C GLN A 36 -2.85 -7.17 -12.77
N ARG A 37 -1.58 -7.54 -13.00
CA ARG A 37 -0.60 -7.70 -11.92
C ARG A 37 -0.24 -6.38 -11.24
N ASN A 38 -0.09 -5.31 -12.03
CA ASN A 38 0.17 -3.98 -11.49
C ASN A 38 -1.01 -3.47 -10.66
N ASP A 39 -2.24 -3.66 -11.14
CA ASP A 39 -3.46 -3.27 -10.42
C ASP A 39 -3.59 -4.03 -9.09
N ALA A 40 -3.31 -5.33 -9.07
CA ALA A 40 -3.32 -6.13 -7.85
C ALA A 40 -2.26 -5.67 -6.83
N ALA A 41 -1.07 -5.30 -7.30
CA ALA A 41 -0.01 -4.76 -6.45
C ALA A 41 -0.40 -3.39 -5.86
N GLN A 42 -1.03 -2.53 -6.67
CA GLN A 42 -1.53 -1.24 -6.22
C GLN A 42 -2.64 -1.39 -5.18
N GLN A 43 -3.61 -2.29 -5.41
CA GLN A 43 -4.67 -2.58 -4.44
C GLN A 43 -4.14 -3.12 -3.11
N LEU A 44 -3.08 -3.95 -3.14
CA LEU A 44 -2.42 -4.41 -1.92
C LEU A 44 -1.76 -3.26 -1.17
N ALA A 45 -1.04 -2.39 -1.88
CA ALA A 45 -0.40 -1.22 -1.27
C ALA A 45 -1.44 -0.29 -0.63
N GLU A 46 -2.53 0.01 -1.33
CA GLU A 46 -3.64 0.82 -0.82
C GLU A 46 -4.28 0.19 0.42
N ALA A 47 -4.57 -1.12 0.39
CA ALA A 47 -5.14 -1.83 1.53
C ALA A 47 -4.21 -1.83 2.75
N ARG A 48 -2.90 -2.01 2.55
CA ARG A 48 -1.91 -1.92 3.63
C ARG A 48 -1.82 -0.50 4.17
N GLN A 49 -1.77 0.52 3.31
CA GLN A 49 -1.67 1.90 3.76
C GLN A 49 -2.93 2.32 4.53
N ALA A 50 -4.11 1.94 4.07
CA ALA A 50 -5.38 2.23 4.75
C ALA A 50 -5.48 1.59 6.15
N THR A 51 -4.73 0.52 6.41
CA THR A 51 -4.84 -0.26 7.66
C THR A 51 -3.65 -0.04 8.60
N LEU A 52 -2.42 0.08 8.08
CA LEU A 52 -1.23 0.31 8.90
C LEU A 52 -1.21 1.71 9.54
N VAL A 53 -1.76 2.73 8.86
CA VAL A 53 -1.84 4.09 9.41
C VAL A 53 -2.66 4.15 10.70
N PRO A 54 -3.92 3.65 10.75
CA PRO A 54 -4.68 3.64 12.00
C PRO A 54 -4.09 2.69 13.05
N VAL A 55 -3.52 1.54 12.66
CA VAL A 55 -2.83 0.63 13.59
C VAL A 55 -1.63 1.32 14.26
N ALA A 56 -0.83 2.07 13.51
CA ALA A 56 0.29 2.84 14.05
C ALA A 56 -0.18 3.92 15.04
N ALA A 57 -1.27 4.63 14.72
CA ALA A 57 -1.85 5.63 15.62
C ALA A 57 -2.30 5.02 16.96
N GLN A 58 -2.91 3.82 16.94
CA GLN A 58 -3.30 3.13 18.18
C GLN A 58 -2.10 2.63 18.98
N LEU A 59 -1.05 2.15 18.31
CA LEU A 59 0.20 1.79 18.98
C LEU A 59 0.80 2.98 19.72
N GLU A 60 0.83 4.17 19.11
CA GLU A 60 1.30 5.39 19.77
C GLU A 60 0.44 5.76 20.99
N LEU A 61 -0.88 5.65 20.90
CA LEU A 61 -1.79 5.97 22.00
C LEU A 61 -1.61 5.00 23.17
N LEU A 62 -1.48 3.71 22.89
CA LEU A 62 -1.22 2.68 23.90
C LEU A 62 0.16 2.87 24.54
N GLN A 63 1.21 3.20 23.78
CA GLN A 63 2.54 3.49 24.34
C GLN A 63 2.52 4.72 25.27
N ARG A 64 1.76 5.76 24.90
CA ARG A 64 1.57 6.92 25.79
C ARG A 64 0.79 6.55 27.05
N ALA A 65 -0.19 5.66 26.94
CA ALA A 65 -0.96 5.16 28.10
C ALA A 65 -0.07 4.33 29.04
N GLU A 66 0.73 3.42 28.49
CA GLU A 66 1.74 2.62 29.21
C GLU A 66 2.69 3.54 29.99
N GLN A 67 3.31 4.51 29.31
CA GLN A 67 4.24 5.44 29.94
C GLN A 67 3.60 6.26 31.07
N ARG A 68 2.35 6.71 30.90
CA ARG A 68 1.63 7.42 31.98
C ARG A 68 1.36 6.51 33.18
N ALA A 69 0.97 5.26 32.92
CA ALA A 69 0.68 4.30 33.96
C ALA A 69 1.95 3.89 34.73
N GLU A 70 3.08 3.73 34.06
CA GLU A 70 4.38 3.51 34.69
C GLU A 70 4.76 4.67 35.62
N LEU A 71 4.64 5.91 35.15
CA LEU A 71 4.94 7.11 35.95
C LEU A 71 3.98 7.28 37.14
N ALA A 72 2.75 6.79 37.02
CA ALA A 72 1.74 6.80 38.08
C ALA A 72 1.88 5.61 39.05
N GLY A 73 2.76 4.64 38.77
CA GLY A 73 2.92 3.42 39.56
C GLY A 73 1.72 2.46 39.47
N THR A 74 0.93 2.55 38.40
CA THR A 74 -0.23 1.68 38.14
C THR A 74 0.17 0.49 37.26
N PRO A 75 -0.45 -0.69 37.44
CA PRO A 75 -0.14 -1.87 36.62
C PRO A 75 -0.52 -1.66 35.15
N VAL A 76 0.35 -2.11 34.23
CA VAL A 76 0.24 -1.91 32.77
C VAL A 76 -0.10 -3.18 31.97
N ALA A 77 -0.34 -4.30 32.63
CA ALA A 77 -0.49 -5.61 31.96
C ALA A 77 -1.53 -5.62 30.83
N ASP A 78 -2.65 -4.93 31.00
CA ASP A 78 -3.71 -4.84 29.98
C ASP A 78 -3.28 -3.98 28.78
N VAL A 79 -2.48 -2.93 29.02
CA VAL A 79 -1.91 -2.06 27.98
C VAL A 79 -0.81 -2.79 27.21
N GLU A 80 0.05 -3.54 27.90
CA GLU A 80 1.09 -4.39 27.29
C GLU A 80 0.47 -5.48 26.40
N ALA A 81 -0.61 -6.13 26.86
CA ALA A 81 -1.33 -7.14 26.09
C ALA A 81 -1.98 -6.52 24.82
N ALA A 82 -2.55 -5.32 24.94
CA ALA A 82 -3.08 -4.59 23.80
C ALA A 82 -1.95 -4.21 22.81
N LEU A 83 -0.81 -3.71 23.31
CA LEU A 83 0.37 -3.39 22.47
C LEU A 83 0.87 -4.60 21.70
N ALA A 84 0.97 -5.77 22.33
CA ALA A 84 1.34 -7.01 21.67
C ALA A 84 0.36 -7.35 20.53
N THR A 85 -0.94 -7.28 20.81
CA THR A 85 -2.01 -7.56 19.83
C THR A 85 -1.91 -6.66 18.60
N TYR A 86 -1.72 -5.35 18.78
CA TYR A 86 -1.60 -4.41 17.66
C TYR A 86 -0.27 -4.56 16.89
N ARG A 87 0.83 -4.91 17.57
CA ARG A 87 2.12 -5.21 16.91
C ARG A 87 2.02 -6.46 16.05
N ASP A 88 1.39 -7.51 16.56
CA ASP A 88 1.17 -8.75 15.82
C ASP A 88 0.26 -8.53 14.61
N LEU A 89 -0.78 -7.71 14.77
CA LEU A 89 -1.66 -7.32 13.66
C LEU A 89 -0.89 -6.53 12.59
N ALA A 90 -0.04 -5.57 12.96
CA ALA A 90 0.79 -4.82 12.02
C ALA A 90 1.71 -5.75 11.21
N ALA A 91 2.40 -6.66 11.90
CA ALA A 91 3.28 -7.64 11.26
C ALA A 91 2.49 -8.57 10.30
N ALA A 92 1.28 -8.99 10.68
CA ALA A 92 0.43 -9.80 9.83
C ALA A 92 -0.04 -9.06 8.57
N ILE A 93 -0.38 -7.77 8.68
CA ILE A 93 -0.77 -6.92 7.54
C ILE A 93 0.41 -6.73 6.56
N GLU A 94 1.61 -6.49 7.08
CA GLU A 94 2.82 -6.37 6.25
C GLU A 94 3.17 -7.66 5.51
N ALA A 95 2.97 -8.81 6.16
CA ALA A 95 3.20 -10.13 5.57
C ALA A 95 2.06 -10.58 4.61
N ALA A 96 0.91 -9.92 4.62
CA ALA A 96 -0.26 -10.35 3.87
C ALA A 96 -0.01 -10.31 2.34
N PRO A 97 -0.28 -11.39 1.59
CA PRO A 97 0.06 -11.48 0.17
C PRO A 97 -0.93 -10.76 -0.76
N THR A 98 -2.12 -10.41 -0.28
CA THR A 98 -3.19 -9.81 -1.09
C THR A 98 -4.02 -8.82 -0.29
N ALA A 99 -4.65 -7.87 -0.98
CA ALA A 99 -5.57 -6.91 -0.35
C ALA A 99 -6.73 -7.60 0.39
N GLY A 100 -7.24 -8.71 -0.15
CA GLY A 100 -8.28 -9.52 0.51
C GLY A 100 -7.80 -10.15 1.83
N ALA A 101 -6.54 -10.61 1.87
CA ALA A 101 -5.95 -11.13 3.11
C ALA A 101 -5.80 -10.03 4.17
N VAL A 102 -5.38 -8.82 3.78
CA VAL A 102 -5.33 -7.65 4.68
C VAL A 102 -6.72 -7.37 5.28
N ARG A 103 -7.76 -7.26 4.46
CA ARG A 103 -9.14 -7.03 4.93
C ARG A 103 -9.60 -8.12 5.90
N THR A 104 -9.36 -9.39 5.55
CA THR A 104 -9.71 -10.54 6.40
C THR A 104 -9.01 -10.50 7.76
N LEU A 105 -7.74 -10.07 7.81
CA LEU A 105 -6.99 -9.93 9.05
C LEU A 105 -7.57 -8.84 9.95
N VAL A 106 -7.95 -7.71 9.37
CA VAL A 106 -8.60 -6.61 10.08
C VAL A 106 -9.99 -7.02 10.58
N ASP A 107 -10.80 -7.64 9.72
CA ASP A 107 -12.15 -8.10 10.10
C ASP A 107 -12.09 -9.13 11.24
N ARG A 108 -11.07 -10.00 11.24
CA ARG A 108 -10.86 -11.02 12.27
C ARG A 108 -10.29 -10.46 13.57
N SER A 109 -9.45 -9.44 13.50
CA SER A 109 -8.88 -8.85 14.71
C SER A 109 -9.93 -8.18 15.58
N GLY A 110 -11.10 -7.83 15.00
CA GLY A 110 -12.17 -7.13 15.70
C GLY A 110 -11.76 -5.73 16.14
N VAL A 111 -10.66 -5.21 15.58
CA VAL A 111 -10.11 -3.90 15.87
C VAL A 111 -10.86 -2.87 15.06
N ASP A 112 -11.51 -1.93 15.75
CA ASP A 112 -12.12 -0.77 15.12
C ASP A 112 -11.01 0.19 14.66
N LEU A 113 -10.77 0.22 13.35
CA LEU A 113 -9.82 1.12 12.71
C LEU A 113 -10.47 2.44 12.24
N ASP A 114 -11.79 2.61 12.41
CA ASP A 114 -12.52 3.81 11.99
C ASP A 114 -12.33 5.00 12.96
N GLY A 115 -11.42 4.87 13.93
CA GLY A 115 -10.90 6.00 14.69
C GLY A 115 -11.77 6.44 15.84
N SER A 116 -12.58 5.56 16.43
CA SER A 116 -13.03 5.79 17.81
C SER A 116 -11.80 5.65 18.71
N PRO A 117 -11.25 6.75 19.28
CA PRO A 117 -10.25 6.59 20.31
C PRO A 117 -10.88 5.72 21.40
N VAL A 118 -10.13 4.75 21.92
CA VAL A 118 -10.50 4.04 23.15
C VAL A 118 -10.57 5.12 24.23
N THR A 119 -11.75 5.72 24.40
CA THR A 119 -12.00 6.86 25.28
C THR A 119 -12.44 6.39 26.66
N ASP A 120 -12.31 5.10 26.94
CA ASP A 120 -12.90 4.46 28.11
C ASP A 120 -11.87 3.54 28.80
N LEU A 121 -10.70 4.11 29.11
CA LEU A 121 -9.80 3.59 30.14
C LEU A 121 -9.57 4.72 31.13
N GLY A 122 -10.64 5.05 31.86
CA GLY A 122 -10.62 5.88 33.06
C GLY A 122 -10.29 5.05 34.28
#